data_AF-A0A822ENN5-F1
#
_entry.id   AF-A0A822ENN5-F1
#
_cell.length_a   1.000
_cell.length_b   1.000
_cell.length_c   1.000
_cell.angle_alpha   90.00
_cell.angle_beta   90.00
_cell.angle_gamma   90.00
#
_symmetry.space_group_name_H-M   'P 1'
#
loop_
_entity.id
_entity.type
_entity.pdbx_description
1 polymer ?
#
loop_
_entity_poly.entity_id
_entity_poly.type
_entity_poly.pdbx_seq_one_letter_code
_entity_poly.pdbx_strand_id
1 'polypeptide(L)'
;MFTSSCACKGIRSCKLCETKKKDHLINNETTTNIIYIYCDTCRQAIRMDIYELNSQCPHHNINNNNNDISFPLDGIYLVSDFLNENEENNLLNSINNDIWISSQSGRLKQDFGIKINFKKQTIKTKYFTGMPIYSNDILQRLKTYRLLNDFQ
;
A
#
# COMPACT_ATOMS: atom_id res chain seq x y z
N MET A 1 -9.61 -16.61 -31.25
CA MET A 1 -9.36 -16.45 -29.80
C MET A 1 -9.13 -14.97 -29.54
N PHE A 2 -9.88 -14.32 -28.64
CA PHE A 2 -9.65 -12.91 -28.30
C PHE A 2 -8.53 -12.80 -27.25
N THR A 3 -7.33 -12.45 -27.73
CA THR A 3 -6.15 -12.18 -26.91
C THR A 3 -6.23 -10.79 -26.29
N SER A 4 -7.04 -10.62 -25.25
CA SER A 4 -7.08 -9.37 -24.48
C SER A 4 -5.75 -9.12 -23.79
N SER A 5 -5.04 -8.03 -24.16
CA SER A 5 -3.71 -7.68 -23.62
C SER A 5 -3.71 -7.18 -22.16
N CYS A 6 -4.87 -7.09 -21.50
CA CYS A 6 -4.99 -6.91 -20.06
C CYS A 6 -6.15 -7.75 -19.49
N ALA A 7 -6.00 -8.23 -18.26
CA ALA A 7 -7.09 -8.79 -17.44
C ALA A 7 -8.02 -7.73 -16.80
N CYS A 8 -8.06 -6.52 -17.37
CA CYS A 8 -8.76 -5.35 -16.84
C CYS A 8 -10.29 -5.53 -16.94
N LYS A 9 -11.02 -5.37 -15.82
CA LYS A 9 -12.49 -5.52 -15.77
C LYS A 9 -13.16 -4.43 -14.92
N GLY A 10 -14.41 -4.09 -15.28
CA GLY A 10 -15.22 -3.10 -14.58
C GLY A 10 -14.58 -1.71 -14.59
N ILE A 11 -14.74 -0.93 -13.51
CA ILE A 11 -14.20 0.43 -13.41
C ILE A 11 -12.66 0.49 -13.37
N ARG A 12 -11.97 -0.54 -12.87
CA ARG A 12 -10.50 -0.52 -12.68
C ARG A 12 -9.75 -0.73 -14.02
N SER A 13 -8.71 0.07 -14.27
CA SER A 13 -7.77 -0.10 -15.41
C SER A 13 -6.35 -0.32 -14.90
N CYS A 14 -5.48 -0.84 -15.76
CA CYS A 14 -4.04 -0.69 -15.61
C CYS A 14 -3.54 0.44 -16.52
N LYS A 15 -2.26 0.79 -16.40
CA LYS A 15 -1.56 1.79 -17.24
C LYS A 15 -1.75 1.61 -18.76
N LEU A 16 -1.93 0.37 -19.24
CA LEU A 16 -2.18 0.06 -20.66
C LEU A 16 -3.64 0.31 -21.12
N CYS A 17 -4.57 0.40 -20.17
CA CYS A 17 -6.01 0.57 -20.43
C CYS A 17 -6.56 1.91 -19.94
N GLU A 18 -5.83 2.67 -19.12
CA GLU A 18 -6.19 4.02 -18.70
C GLU A 18 -6.38 4.97 -19.89
N THR A 19 -5.47 4.90 -20.88
CA THR A 19 -5.54 5.66 -22.14
C THR A 19 -6.79 5.35 -22.96
N LYS A 20 -7.43 4.19 -22.76
CA LYS A 20 -8.65 3.75 -23.46
C LYS A 20 -9.94 3.97 -22.67
N LYS A 21 -9.86 4.51 -21.45
CA LYS A 21 -11.01 4.68 -20.54
C LYS A 21 -11.41 6.12 -20.25
N LYS A 22 -10.59 7.11 -20.65
CA LYS A 22 -10.84 8.52 -20.34
C LYS A 22 -12.21 9.02 -20.81
N ASP A 23 -12.75 8.44 -21.88
CA ASP A 23 -14.01 8.88 -22.50
C ASP A 23 -15.29 8.49 -21.75
N HIS A 24 -15.22 7.60 -20.73
CA HIS A 24 -16.41 6.97 -20.15
C HIS A 24 -16.63 7.20 -18.64
N LEU A 25 -15.78 7.97 -17.95
CA LEU A 25 -15.88 8.22 -16.49
C LEU A 25 -16.03 9.70 -16.12
N ILE A 26 -16.13 10.61 -17.09
CA ILE A 26 -16.46 12.02 -16.84
C ILE A 26 -17.98 12.14 -16.71
N ASN A 27 -18.51 11.68 -15.58
CA ASN A 27 -19.77 12.08 -14.93
C ASN A 27 -20.01 11.12 -13.77
N ASN A 28 -19.81 11.61 -12.54
CA ASN A 28 -20.70 11.47 -11.40
C ASN A 28 -20.07 12.10 -10.15
N GLU A 29 -20.82 13.00 -9.52
CA GLU A 29 -20.68 13.47 -8.13
C GLU A 29 -19.30 14.02 -7.70
N THR A 30 -19.19 15.36 -7.73
CA THR A 30 -18.14 16.12 -7.03
C THR A 30 -18.32 16.03 -5.52
N THR A 31 -18.00 14.87 -4.93
CA THR A 31 -17.69 14.81 -3.50
C THR A 31 -16.41 15.60 -3.27
N THR A 32 -16.48 16.64 -2.43
CA THR A 32 -15.30 17.42 -2.03
C THR A 32 -14.46 16.60 -1.06
N ASN A 33 -13.67 15.69 -1.62
CA ASN A 33 -12.76 14.83 -0.88
C ASN A 33 -11.74 15.69 -0.13
N ILE A 34 -11.82 15.68 1.21
CA ILE A 34 -10.85 16.34 2.07
C ILE A 34 -9.63 15.41 2.16
N ILE A 35 -8.47 15.91 1.74
CA ILE A 35 -7.22 15.16 1.78
C ILE A 35 -6.47 15.51 3.07
N TYR A 36 -5.86 14.50 3.68
CA TYR A 36 -4.90 14.67 4.77
C TYR A 36 -3.60 13.98 4.39
N ILE A 37 -2.46 14.61 4.68
CA ILE A 37 -1.14 13.98 4.59
C ILE A 37 -0.63 13.69 6.00
N TYR A 38 -0.23 12.43 6.23
CA TYR A 38 0.48 12.05 7.45
C TYR A 38 1.93 12.52 7.37
N CYS A 39 2.41 13.08 8.48
CA CYS A 39 3.75 13.61 8.59
C CYS A 39 4.46 12.97 9.78
N ASP A 40 5.46 12.14 9.50
CA ASP A 40 6.10 11.29 10.50
C ASP A 40 6.85 12.07 11.59
N THR A 41 7.55 13.14 11.22
CA THR A 41 8.25 14.03 12.16
C THR A 41 7.32 14.64 13.21
N CYS A 42 6.06 14.94 12.85
CA CYS A 42 5.06 15.48 13.78
C CYS A 42 4.15 14.42 14.40
N ARG A 43 4.01 13.25 13.75
CA ARG A 43 2.97 12.24 14.02
C ARG A 43 1.55 12.84 13.94
N GLN A 44 1.34 13.71 12.96
CA GLN A 44 0.05 14.37 12.70
C GLN A 44 -0.43 14.10 11.29
N ALA A 45 -1.75 14.01 11.14
CA ALA A 45 -2.44 14.18 9.86
C ALA A 45 -2.78 15.66 9.67
N ILE A 46 -2.36 16.23 8.54
CA ILE A 46 -2.54 17.65 8.21
C ILE A 46 -3.42 17.76 6.98
N ARG A 47 -4.46 18.59 7.06
CA ARG A 47 -5.39 18.82 5.95
C ARG A 47 -4.66 19.53 4.82
N MET A 48 -4.86 19.04 3.60
CA MET A 48 -4.40 19.68 2.37
C MET A 48 -5.57 19.92 1.42
N ASP A 49 -5.68 21.14 0.93
CA ASP A 49 -6.57 21.43 -0.19
C ASP A 49 -5.85 21.05 -1.49
N ILE A 50 -6.57 20.34 -2.37
CA ILE A 50 -6.08 19.74 -3.64
C ILE A 50 -5.37 20.69 -4.62
N TYR A 51 -5.45 22.00 -4.40
CA TYR A 51 -4.82 23.03 -5.23
C TYR A 51 -3.57 23.66 -4.59
N GLU A 52 -3.30 23.38 -3.31
CA GLU A 52 -2.12 23.86 -2.58
C GLU A 52 -1.18 22.71 -2.25
N LEU A 53 -0.38 22.29 -3.22
CA LEU A 53 0.61 21.21 -3.06
C LEU A 53 1.75 21.54 -2.05
N ASN A 54 1.74 22.75 -1.46
CA ASN A 54 2.83 23.33 -0.69
C ASN A 54 2.46 23.59 0.80
N SER A 55 1.48 22.86 1.35
CA SER A 55 0.86 23.17 2.65
C SER A 55 0.79 21.99 3.65
N GLN A 56 1.30 21.95 4.89
CA GLN A 56 2.43 22.66 5.55
C GLN A 56 2.88 21.92 6.88
N CYS A 57 3.66 20.81 6.84
CA CYS A 57 4.29 20.13 8.02
C CYS A 57 5.80 20.46 8.27
N PRO A 58 6.33 20.67 9.51
CA PRO A 58 7.21 21.77 9.91
C PRO A 58 8.57 21.92 9.19
N HIS A 59 8.53 22.34 7.93
CA HIS A 59 9.29 23.51 7.46
C HIS A 59 8.44 24.80 7.58
N HIS A 60 7.41 24.76 8.42
CA HIS A 60 6.09 25.25 8.02
C HIS A 60 5.38 25.99 9.16
N ASN A 61 4.82 27.14 8.81
CA ASN A 61 4.72 28.34 9.64
C ASN A 61 3.25 28.65 9.96
N ILE A 62 2.68 27.94 10.94
CA ILE A 62 1.25 28.02 11.24
C ILE A 62 0.98 29.12 12.28
N ASN A 63 0.89 30.36 11.80
CA ASN A 63 0.47 31.54 12.57
C ASN A 63 -1.07 31.66 12.73
N ASN A 64 -1.83 30.57 12.57
CA ASN A 64 -3.29 30.60 12.51
C ASN A 64 -3.95 29.66 13.52
N ASN A 65 -4.76 30.23 14.42
CA ASN A 65 -5.43 29.59 15.55
C ASN A 65 -6.64 28.69 15.15
N ASN A 66 -6.50 27.87 14.11
CA ASN A 66 -7.60 27.06 13.57
C ASN A 66 -7.37 25.57 13.84
N ASN A 67 -8.15 25.00 14.77
CA ASN A 67 -8.03 23.59 15.21
C ASN A 67 -8.37 22.55 14.13
N ASP A 68 -8.97 22.93 12.99
CA ASP A 68 -9.35 22.03 11.90
C ASP A 68 -8.21 21.73 10.88
N ILE A 69 -7.00 22.26 11.12
CA ILE A 69 -5.87 22.12 10.17
C ILE A 69 -5.11 20.79 10.38
N SER A 70 -4.99 20.30 11.62
CA SER A 70 -4.26 19.07 11.91
C SER A 70 -4.73 18.36 13.17
N PHE A 71 -4.50 17.05 13.23
CA PHE A 71 -4.76 16.22 14.42
C PHE A 71 -3.68 15.14 14.58
N PRO A 72 -3.38 14.68 15.82
CA PRO A 72 -2.47 13.57 16.03
C PRO A 72 -3.02 12.28 15.40
N LEU A 73 -2.20 11.58 14.64
CA LEU A 73 -2.57 10.31 14.01
C LEU A 73 -1.66 9.21 14.53
N ASP A 74 -2.05 8.68 15.69
CA ASP A 74 -1.37 7.56 16.35
C ASP A 74 -1.57 6.23 15.61
N GLY A 75 -0.72 5.25 15.92
CA GLY A 75 -0.76 3.92 15.32
C GLY A 75 -0.05 3.81 13.96
N ILE A 76 0.51 4.90 13.44
CA ILE A 76 1.41 4.89 12.28
C ILE A 76 2.86 4.92 12.75
N TYR A 77 3.71 4.13 12.11
CA TYR A 77 5.16 4.14 12.27
C TYR A 77 5.80 4.04 10.89
N LEU A 78 6.46 5.10 10.44
CA LEU A 78 7.19 5.11 9.17
C LEU A 78 8.67 4.81 9.41
N VAL A 79 9.27 4.04 8.51
CA VAL A 79 10.72 3.86 8.46
C VAL A 79 11.17 4.18 7.05
N SER A 80 11.73 5.37 6.86
CA SER A 80 12.35 5.80 5.61
C SER A 80 13.54 4.90 5.26
N ASP A 81 13.78 4.70 3.96
CA ASP A 81 14.97 4.00 3.43
C ASP A 81 15.19 2.60 4.03
N PHE A 82 14.11 1.92 4.41
CA PHE A 82 14.15 0.59 5.05
C PHE A 82 14.83 -0.47 4.18
N LEU A 83 14.75 -0.34 2.84
CA LEU A 83 15.55 -1.10 1.87
C LEU A 83 16.42 -0.12 1.08
N ASN A 84 17.63 -0.53 0.73
CA ASN A 84 18.42 0.16 -0.31
C ASN A 84 18.09 -0.36 -1.71
N GLU A 85 18.51 0.38 -2.74
CA GLU A 85 18.25 0.08 -4.16
C GLU A 85 18.69 -1.34 -4.58
N ASN A 86 19.82 -1.85 -4.06
CA ASN A 86 20.28 -3.20 -4.38
C ASN A 86 19.38 -4.27 -3.72
N GLU A 87 18.92 -4.05 -2.48
CA GLU A 87 17.98 -4.94 -1.81
C GLU A 87 16.61 -4.96 -2.51
N GLU A 88 16.11 -3.78 -2.92
CA GLU A 88 14.86 -3.68 -3.69
C GLU A 88 14.97 -4.46 -5.01
N ASN A 89 16.04 -4.28 -5.78
CA ASN A 89 16.27 -5.01 -7.02
C ASN A 89 16.34 -6.53 -6.80
N ASN A 90 17.04 -7.00 -5.76
CA ASN A 90 17.14 -8.42 -5.43
C ASN A 90 15.79 -9.01 -4.98
N LEU A 91 15.00 -8.24 -4.21
CA LEU A 91 13.65 -8.61 -3.79
C LEU A 91 12.69 -8.70 -4.98
N LEU A 92 12.70 -7.70 -5.88
CA LEU A 92 11.89 -7.69 -7.10
C LEU A 92 12.23 -8.88 -8.00
N ASN A 93 13.52 -9.17 -8.21
CA ASN A 93 13.94 -10.35 -8.97
C ASN A 93 13.46 -11.67 -8.32
N SER A 94 13.52 -11.76 -6.99
CA SER A 94 13.06 -12.95 -6.26
C SER A 94 11.54 -13.14 -6.36
N ILE A 95 10.77 -12.06 -6.21
CA ILE A 95 9.31 -12.05 -6.35
C ILE A 95 8.89 -12.39 -7.78
N ASN A 96 9.55 -11.81 -8.79
CA ASN A 96 9.18 -12.02 -10.20
C ASN A 96 9.43 -13.45 -10.68
N ASN A 97 10.43 -14.14 -10.11
CA ASN A 97 10.77 -15.53 -10.45
C ASN A 97 9.89 -16.59 -9.74
N ASP A 98 9.04 -16.20 -8.79
CA ASP A 98 8.19 -17.11 -8.01
C ASP A 98 6.77 -17.26 -8.63
N ILE A 99 6.03 -18.30 -8.23
CA ILE A 99 4.85 -18.81 -8.96
C ILE A 99 3.63 -17.91 -8.76
N TRP A 100 3.29 -17.15 -9.80
CA TRP A 100 2.08 -16.33 -9.87
C TRP A 100 0.83 -17.15 -10.21
N ILE A 101 -0.25 -16.95 -9.44
CA ILE A 101 -1.56 -17.58 -9.65
C ILE A 101 -2.68 -16.55 -9.85
N SER A 102 -3.70 -16.91 -10.62
CA SER A 102 -4.86 -16.04 -10.87
C SER A 102 -5.72 -15.83 -9.62
N SER A 103 -6.00 -14.57 -9.29
CA SER A 103 -7.00 -14.18 -8.28
C SER A 103 -8.40 -14.04 -8.88
N GLN A 104 -9.42 -14.07 -8.02
CA GLN A 104 -10.82 -13.79 -8.40
C GLN A 104 -11.02 -12.39 -9.03
N SER A 105 -10.09 -11.46 -8.79
CA SER A 105 -10.12 -10.10 -9.40
C SER A 105 -9.58 -10.05 -10.83
N GLY A 106 -9.07 -11.17 -11.37
CA GLY A 106 -8.35 -11.23 -12.65
C GLY A 106 -6.87 -10.81 -12.57
N ARG A 107 -6.40 -10.24 -11.45
CA ARG A 107 -4.97 -10.00 -11.20
C ARG A 107 -4.26 -11.29 -10.80
N LEU A 108 -2.97 -11.37 -11.09
CA LEU A 108 -2.09 -12.38 -10.52
C LEU A 108 -1.78 -12.04 -9.05
N LYS A 109 -1.45 -13.08 -8.26
CA LYS A 109 -1.00 -12.99 -6.87
C LYS A 109 -0.08 -14.15 -6.52
N GLN A 110 0.63 -14.05 -5.41
CA GLN A 110 1.35 -15.15 -4.76
C GLN A 110 0.74 -15.34 -3.36
N ASP A 111 0.40 -16.58 -2.98
CA ASP A 111 -0.27 -16.91 -1.71
C ASP A 111 0.74 -17.54 -0.74
N PHE A 112 1.21 -16.77 0.23
CA PHE A 112 2.01 -17.25 1.35
C PHE A 112 1.20 -17.27 2.65
N GLY A 113 1.71 -17.94 3.69
CA GLY A 113 1.07 -17.97 5.01
C GLY A 113 -0.05 -19.02 5.16
N ILE A 114 -0.77 -18.94 6.28
CA ILE A 114 -1.78 -19.92 6.66
C ILE A 114 -3.11 -19.61 5.97
N LYS A 115 -3.81 -20.63 5.46
CA LYS A 115 -5.11 -20.45 4.78
C LYS A 115 -6.23 -20.19 5.78
N ILE A 116 -6.78 -18.97 5.76
CA ILE A 116 -7.91 -18.54 6.59
C ILE A 116 -9.23 -18.68 5.81
N ASN A 117 -10.28 -19.18 6.46
CA ASN A 117 -11.65 -19.14 5.97
C ASN A 117 -12.45 -18.14 6.81
N PHE A 118 -12.59 -16.90 6.31
CA PHE A 118 -13.29 -15.82 7.01
C PHE A 118 -14.75 -16.16 7.33
N LYS A 119 -15.50 -16.75 6.38
CA LYS A 119 -16.92 -17.11 6.59
C LYS A 119 -17.12 -18.14 7.70
N LYS A 120 -16.15 -19.03 7.91
CA LYS A 120 -16.17 -20.05 8.97
C LYS A 120 -15.29 -19.71 10.17
N GLN A 121 -14.67 -18.53 10.21
CA GLN A 121 -13.70 -18.10 11.23
C GLN A 121 -12.66 -19.18 11.59
N THR A 122 -12.15 -19.91 10.59
CA THR A 122 -11.27 -21.08 10.80
C THR A 122 -9.94 -20.94 10.06
N ILE A 123 -8.89 -21.52 10.64
CA ILE A 123 -7.51 -21.47 10.18
C ILE A 123 -7.06 -22.88 9.76
N LYS A 124 -6.39 -23.02 8.62
CA LYS A 124 -5.88 -24.31 8.10
C LYS A 124 -4.36 -24.33 7.97
N THR A 125 -3.68 -24.72 9.04
CA THR A 125 -2.21 -24.80 9.15
C THR A 125 -1.56 -25.85 8.24
N LYS A 126 -2.26 -26.93 7.87
CA LYS A 126 -1.73 -28.05 7.05
C LYS A 126 -1.04 -27.63 5.73
N TYR A 127 -1.38 -26.48 5.18
CA TYR A 127 -0.85 -25.99 3.89
C TYR A 127 0.20 -24.90 4.02
N PHE A 128 0.63 -24.56 5.24
CA PHE A 128 1.67 -23.58 5.47
C PHE A 128 3.05 -24.21 5.30
N THR A 129 3.84 -23.70 4.36
CA THR A 129 5.19 -24.17 4.02
C THR A 129 6.29 -23.21 4.49
N GLY A 130 5.96 -22.29 5.41
CA GLY A 130 6.83 -21.17 5.77
C GLY A 130 6.57 -19.91 4.93
N MET A 131 7.36 -18.89 5.21
CA MET A 131 7.45 -17.66 4.42
C MET A 131 8.51 -17.82 3.30
N PRO A 132 8.43 -17.07 2.19
CA PRO A 132 9.40 -17.18 1.11
C PRO A 132 10.79 -16.74 1.57
N ILE A 133 11.85 -17.37 1.05
CA ILE A 133 13.24 -17.18 1.50
C ILE A 133 13.67 -15.70 1.43
N TYR A 134 13.26 -14.99 0.38
CA TYR A 134 13.57 -13.56 0.19
C TYR A 134 12.94 -12.63 1.25
N SER A 135 12.01 -13.12 2.08
CA SER A 135 11.47 -12.35 3.20
C SER A 135 12.33 -12.42 4.47
N ASN A 136 13.31 -13.34 4.55
CA ASN A 136 14.09 -13.54 5.77
C ASN A 136 14.85 -12.27 6.20
N ASP A 137 15.54 -11.61 5.26
CA ASP A 137 16.35 -10.43 5.57
C ASP A 137 15.46 -9.24 6.03
N ILE A 138 14.27 -9.13 5.43
CA ILE A 138 13.23 -8.17 5.83
C ILE A 138 12.75 -8.49 7.26
N LEU A 139 12.39 -9.74 7.54
CA LEU A 139 11.91 -10.17 8.86
C LEU A 139 12.97 -10.01 9.96
N GLN A 140 14.24 -10.27 9.64
CA GLN A 140 15.36 -10.02 10.56
C GLN A 140 15.56 -8.52 10.80
N ARG A 141 15.45 -7.68 9.76
CA ARG A 141 15.55 -6.22 9.88
C ARG A 141 14.36 -5.62 10.65
N LEU A 142 13.13 -6.10 10.46
CA LEU A 142 11.97 -5.65 11.25
C LEU A 142 12.21 -5.84 12.75
N LYS A 143 12.82 -6.96 13.15
CA LYS A 143 13.11 -7.28 14.56
C LYS A 143 14.13 -6.36 15.24
N THR A 144 14.89 -5.55 14.50
CA THR A 144 15.79 -4.55 15.11
C THR A 144 15.04 -3.30 15.60
N TYR A 145 13.82 -3.07 15.11
CA TYR A 145 12.97 -1.96 15.53
C TYR A 145 12.19 -2.32 16.80
N ARG A 146 12.29 -1.48 17.84
CA ARG A 146 11.69 -1.72 19.17
C ARG A 146 10.18 -2.03 19.15
N LEU A 147 9.45 -1.50 18.16
CA LEU A 147 7.99 -1.69 18.01
C LEU A 147 7.61 -2.98 17.25
N LEU A 148 8.60 -3.70 16.70
CA LEU A 148 8.41 -4.84 15.78
C LEU A 148 9.32 -6.03 16.16
N ASN A 149 9.88 -6.02 17.39
CA ASN A 149 10.79 -7.05 17.88
C ASN A 149 10.11 -8.41 18.12
N ASP A 150 8.80 -8.39 18.35
CA ASP A 150 7.92 -9.55 18.53
C ASP A 150 7.19 -9.98 17.25
N PHE A 151 7.49 -9.36 16.10
CA PHE A 151 6.90 -9.72 14.80
C PHE A 151 7.28 -11.16 14.39
N GLN A 152 6.29 -11.97 14.02
CA GLN A 152 6.41 -13.41 13.73
C GLN A 152 5.86 -13.77 12.35
#